data_AF-A0A7X8LKA2-F1
#
_entry.id   AF-A0A7X8LKA2-F1
#
_cell.length_a   1.000
_cell.length_b   1.000
_cell.length_c   1.000
_cell.angle_alpha   90.00
_cell.angle_beta   90.00
_cell.angle_gamma   90.00
#
_symmetry.space_group_name_H-M   'P 1'
#
loop_
_entity.id
_entity.type
_entity.pdbx_description
1 polymer ?
#
loop_
_entity_poly.entity_id
_entity_poly.type
_entity_poly.pdbx_seq_one_letter_code
_entity_poly.pdbx_strand_id
1 'polypeptide(L)'
;RTAFRAVLDRGVDGLISCHDDLTLLPDDIPVVLFQQRHPRCDSIVRDGETAMRRAVEYLLGLGHRKLGTVCLDRQRFEALINGVLGDHGVATPALWANSARKAHIDAARACMGQILALPPAERPTALICRNDTTAMAVISTAGEHGLVVPRDFSVIGSDDVSLGAVTNPPLTTFGVPPAELARRLVDLLFRRLQEPAAPIKEYLLQQKLIERASCAQPRGCCNRPVPGEEKYGRWV
;
A
#
# COMPACT_ATOMS: atom_id res chain seq x y z
N ARG A 1 -23.82 15.94 3.91
CA ARG A 1 -24.25 17.33 3.57
C ARG A 1 -23.59 18.42 4.44
N THR A 2 -23.42 18.22 5.75
CA THR A 2 -23.02 19.30 6.69
C THR A 2 -21.57 19.78 6.54
N ALA A 3 -20.62 18.89 6.22
CA ALA A 3 -19.20 19.27 6.11
C ALA A 3 -18.89 20.14 4.88
N PHE A 4 -19.42 19.79 3.70
CA PHE A 4 -19.21 20.61 2.49
C PHE A 4 -19.89 21.97 2.59
N ARG A 5 -21.13 22.04 3.10
CA ARG A 5 -21.82 23.32 3.30
C ARG A 5 -21.05 24.27 4.21
N ALA A 6 -20.52 23.79 5.33
CA ALA A 6 -19.72 24.63 6.23
C ALA A 6 -18.44 25.20 5.59
N VAL A 7 -17.88 24.52 4.58
CA VAL A 7 -16.72 25.02 3.82
C VAL A 7 -17.18 26.00 2.74
N LEU A 8 -18.28 25.70 2.04
CA LEU A 8 -18.88 26.57 1.01
C LEU A 8 -19.35 27.90 1.60
N ASP A 9 -19.95 27.88 2.79
CA ASP A 9 -20.44 29.06 3.52
C ASP A 9 -19.29 30.04 3.89
N ARG A 10 -18.02 29.61 3.76
CA ARG A 10 -16.84 30.47 3.93
C ARG A 10 -16.39 31.17 2.64
N GLY A 11 -17.11 30.99 1.54
CA GLY A 11 -16.80 31.64 0.26
C GLY A 11 -15.54 31.11 -0.40
N VAL A 12 -15.30 29.79 -0.36
CA VAL A 12 -14.14 29.18 -1.04
C VAL A 12 -14.35 29.14 -2.55
N ASP A 13 -13.29 29.42 -3.33
CA ASP A 13 -13.36 29.39 -4.79
C ASP A 13 -13.31 27.97 -5.38
N GLY A 14 -12.85 26.99 -4.59
CA GLY A 14 -12.65 25.62 -5.05
C GLY A 14 -12.40 24.64 -3.92
N LEU A 15 -12.53 23.34 -4.22
CA LEU A 15 -12.52 22.28 -3.22
C LEU A 15 -11.63 21.11 -3.66
N ILE A 16 -10.79 20.61 -2.75
CA ILE A 16 -10.12 19.32 -2.88
C ILE A 16 -10.82 18.34 -1.94
N SER A 17 -11.28 17.21 -2.45
CA SER A 17 -12.06 16.24 -1.68
C SER A 17 -11.53 14.81 -1.86
N CYS A 18 -11.52 14.05 -0.76
CA CYS A 18 -11.27 12.61 -0.76
C CYS A 18 -12.51 11.81 -0.32
N HIS A 19 -13.69 12.43 -0.35
CA HIS A 19 -14.91 11.86 0.19
C HIS A 19 -15.48 10.77 -0.73
N ASP A 20 -15.96 9.67 -0.17
CA ASP A 20 -16.51 8.55 -0.94
C ASP A 20 -17.93 8.85 -1.47
N ASP A 21 -18.72 9.70 -0.78
CA ASP A 21 -20.07 10.08 -1.22
C ASP A 21 -20.02 11.28 -2.16
N LEU A 22 -19.96 10.98 -3.46
CA LEU A 22 -19.86 11.97 -4.53
C LEU A 22 -21.20 12.71 -4.79
N THR A 23 -22.31 12.27 -4.20
CA THR A 23 -23.60 12.98 -4.31
C THR A 23 -23.62 14.30 -3.53
N LEU A 24 -22.63 14.48 -2.64
CA LEU A 24 -22.50 15.65 -1.79
C LEU A 24 -21.60 16.74 -2.40
N LEU A 25 -21.06 16.51 -3.60
CA LEU A 25 -20.18 17.47 -4.25
C LEU A 25 -20.96 18.73 -4.65
N PRO A 26 -20.39 19.93 -4.45
CA PRO A 26 -20.98 21.16 -4.97
C PRO A 26 -20.98 21.14 -6.51
N ASP A 27 -21.97 21.82 -7.08
CA ASP A 27 -22.13 21.98 -8.53
C ASP A 27 -21.62 23.35 -9.02
N ASP A 28 -21.49 24.31 -8.10
CA ASP A 28 -21.24 25.73 -8.33
C ASP A 28 -19.77 26.13 -8.24
N ILE A 29 -18.91 25.26 -7.67
CA ILE A 29 -17.46 25.47 -7.59
C ILE A 29 -16.66 24.30 -8.15
N PRO A 30 -15.45 24.56 -8.69
CA PRO A 30 -14.50 23.51 -9.03
C PRO A 30 -14.19 22.53 -7.91
N VAL A 31 -14.21 21.24 -8.23
CA VAL A 31 -13.81 20.16 -7.33
C VAL A 31 -12.71 19.31 -7.95
N VAL A 32 -11.63 19.11 -7.21
CA VAL A 32 -10.60 18.11 -7.50
C VAL A 32 -10.76 16.93 -6.54
N LEU A 33 -10.79 15.71 -7.07
CA LEU A 33 -10.95 14.49 -6.29
C LEU A 33 -9.63 13.76 -6.06
N PHE A 34 -9.42 13.27 -4.84
CA PHE A 34 -8.35 12.33 -4.51
C PHE A 34 -8.94 10.93 -4.27
N GLN A 35 -8.39 9.91 -4.93
CA GLN A 35 -8.83 8.49 -4.92
C GLN A 35 -10.21 8.21 -5.53
N GLN A 36 -10.99 9.22 -5.87
CA GLN A 36 -12.31 9.08 -6.47
C GLN A 36 -12.32 9.59 -7.90
N ARG A 37 -13.23 9.05 -8.71
CA ARG A 37 -13.43 9.44 -10.12
C ARG A 37 -14.85 9.97 -10.30
N HIS A 38 -14.97 11.08 -11.01
CA HIS A 38 -16.26 11.64 -11.38
C HIS A 38 -16.18 12.32 -12.75
N PRO A 39 -17.14 12.14 -13.67
CA PRO A 39 -17.10 12.72 -15.02
C PRO A 39 -17.04 14.25 -15.09
N ARG A 40 -17.27 14.94 -13.96
CA ARG A 40 -17.28 16.41 -13.85
C ARG A 40 -16.08 16.99 -13.10
N CYS A 41 -15.20 16.14 -12.56
CA CYS A 41 -14.17 16.59 -11.63
C CYS A 41 -12.82 16.11 -12.10
N ASP A 42 -11.82 17.00 -12.07
CA ASP A 42 -10.45 16.55 -12.18
C ASP A 42 -10.13 15.62 -11.01
N SER A 43 -9.25 14.65 -11.24
CA SER A 43 -8.94 13.66 -10.21
C SER A 43 -7.49 13.21 -10.22
N ILE A 44 -7.04 12.81 -9.04
CA ILE A 44 -5.78 12.16 -8.80
C ILE A 44 -6.06 10.83 -8.10
N VAL A 45 -5.73 9.73 -8.78
CA VAL A 45 -5.88 8.37 -8.28
C VAL A 45 -4.50 7.75 -8.10
N ARG A 46 -4.29 6.96 -7.05
CA ARG A 46 -3.03 6.23 -6.88
C ARG A 46 -3.05 4.97 -7.72
N ASP A 47 -1.93 4.66 -8.33
CA ASP A 47 -1.71 3.39 -9.00
C ASP A 47 -1.50 2.27 -7.96
N GLY A 48 -2.59 1.68 -7.51
CA GLY A 48 -2.58 0.56 -6.57
C GLY A 48 -2.14 -0.76 -7.21
N GLU A 49 -2.39 -0.94 -8.50
CA GLU A 49 -2.09 -2.18 -9.21
C GLU A 49 -0.59 -2.33 -9.44
N THR A 50 0.05 -1.31 -10.01
CA THR A 50 1.50 -1.28 -10.19
C THR A 50 2.23 -1.31 -8.85
N ALA A 51 1.72 -0.60 -7.84
CA ALA A 51 2.32 -0.64 -6.50
C ALA A 51 2.28 -2.05 -5.89
N MET A 52 1.16 -2.77 -6.05
CA MET A 52 1.01 -4.13 -5.55
C MET A 52 1.93 -5.11 -6.29
N ARG A 53 2.00 -5.03 -7.63
CA ARG A 53 2.96 -5.81 -8.43
C ARG A 53 4.39 -5.59 -7.92
N ARG A 54 4.80 -4.33 -7.74
CA ARG A 54 6.13 -3.98 -7.25
C ARG A 54 6.37 -4.42 -5.81
N ALA A 55 5.34 -4.49 -4.97
CA ALA A 55 5.46 -5.02 -3.61
C ALA A 55 5.76 -6.52 -3.62
N VAL A 56 5.09 -7.29 -4.49
CA VAL A 56 5.39 -8.70 -4.70
C VAL A 56 6.82 -8.86 -5.23
N GLU A 57 7.17 -8.16 -6.31
CA GLU A 57 8.50 -8.20 -6.92
C GLU A 57 9.62 -7.86 -5.92
N TYR A 58 9.41 -6.84 -5.09
CA TYR A 58 10.35 -6.47 -4.02
C TYR A 58 10.58 -7.61 -3.03
N LEU A 59 9.50 -8.24 -2.53
CA LEU A 59 9.62 -9.37 -1.60
C LEU A 59 10.25 -10.61 -2.27
N LEU A 60 9.95 -10.86 -3.54
CA LEU A 60 10.60 -11.91 -4.32
C LEU A 60 12.09 -11.64 -4.48
N GLY A 61 12.49 -10.38 -4.70
CA GLY A 61 13.87 -9.92 -4.76
C GLY A 61 14.63 -10.12 -3.45
N LEU A 62 13.96 -10.00 -2.31
CA LEU A 62 14.51 -10.36 -0.99
C LEU A 62 14.60 -11.88 -0.75
N GLY A 63 14.14 -12.70 -1.69
CA GLY A 63 14.19 -14.17 -1.60
C GLY A 63 12.93 -14.80 -1.00
N HIS A 64 11.89 -14.03 -0.68
CA HIS A 64 10.64 -14.62 -0.21
C HIS A 64 9.95 -15.41 -1.32
N ARG A 65 9.36 -16.54 -0.96
CA ARG A 65 8.55 -17.38 -1.88
C ARG A 65 7.20 -17.78 -1.28
N LYS A 66 7.09 -17.78 0.05
CA LYS A 66 5.84 -17.97 0.78
C LYS A 66 5.33 -16.61 1.23
N LEU A 67 4.38 -16.06 0.47
CA LEU A 67 3.75 -14.78 0.77
C LEU A 67 2.36 -15.01 1.36
N GLY A 68 1.93 -14.09 2.21
CA GLY A 68 0.54 -13.96 2.65
C GLY A 68 0.06 -12.53 2.45
N THR A 69 -1.25 -12.33 2.51
CA THR A 69 -1.86 -11.03 2.24
C THR A 69 -2.97 -10.71 3.22
N VAL A 70 -3.11 -9.41 3.54
CA VAL A 70 -4.16 -8.89 4.42
C VAL A 70 -4.89 -7.76 3.72
N CYS A 71 -6.08 -8.02 3.20
CA CYS A 71 -6.81 -7.11 2.31
C CYS A 71 -8.33 -7.17 2.47
N LEU A 72 -9.05 -6.11 2.05
CA LEU A 72 -10.54 -6.05 2.12
C LEU A 72 -11.24 -6.67 0.91
N ASP A 73 -10.55 -6.75 -0.23
CA ASP A 73 -11.11 -7.16 -1.53
C ASP A 73 -10.30 -8.35 -2.05
N ARG A 74 -10.50 -9.49 -1.39
CA ARG A 74 -9.71 -10.69 -1.63
C ARG A 74 -9.68 -11.05 -3.12
N GLN A 75 -10.82 -11.08 -3.79
CA GLN A 75 -10.90 -11.59 -5.16
C GLN A 75 -10.06 -10.79 -6.15
N ARG A 76 -10.12 -9.44 -6.09
CA ARG A 76 -9.34 -8.59 -6.98
C ARG A 76 -7.85 -8.67 -6.71
N PHE A 77 -7.46 -8.58 -5.43
CA PHE A 77 -6.04 -8.62 -5.06
C PHE A 77 -5.43 -10.01 -5.27
N GLU A 78 -6.22 -11.07 -5.11
CA GLU A 78 -5.82 -12.46 -5.37
C GLU A 78 -5.47 -12.69 -6.82
N ALA A 79 -6.33 -12.26 -7.76
CA ALA A 79 -6.03 -12.39 -9.18
C ALA A 79 -4.72 -11.67 -9.58
N LEU A 80 -4.52 -10.44 -9.09
CA LEU A 80 -3.32 -9.66 -9.38
C LEU A 80 -2.06 -10.33 -8.82
N ILE A 81 -2.05 -10.68 -7.54
CA ILE A 81 -0.88 -11.26 -6.88
C ILE A 81 -0.56 -12.64 -7.46
N ASN A 82 -1.58 -13.47 -7.72
CA ASN A 82 -1.38 -14.78 -8.35
C ASN A 82 -0.82 -14.64 -9.76
N GLY A 83 -1.24 -13.64 -10.53
CA GLY A 83 -0.66 -13.33 -11.84
C GLY A 83 0.83 -13.00 -11.74
N VAL A 84 1.19 -12.07 -10.85
CA VAL A 84 2.60 -11.68 -10.65
C VAL A 84 3.44 -12.87 -10.17
N LEU A 85 2.94 -13.68 -9.25
CA LEU A 85 3.66 -14.87 -8.78
C LEU A 85 3.83 -15.91 -9.89
N GLY A 86 2.80 -16.10 -10.71
CA GLY A 86 2.85 -16.95 -11.91
C GLY A 86 3.92 -16.47 -12.91
N ASP A 87 4.00 -15.16 -13.16
CA ASP A 87 5.03 -14.54 -14.02
C ASP A 87 6.46 -14.86 -13.50
N HIS A 88 6.62 -15.08 -12.20
CA HIS A 88 7.88 -15.40 -11.54
C HIS A 88 8.06 -16.90 -11.21
N GLY A 89 7.15 -17.77 -11.66
CA GLY A 89 7.22 -19.21 -11.39
C GLY A 89 7.08 -19.58 -9.90
N VAL A 90 6.45 -18.72 -9.10
CA VAL A 90 6.21 -18.93 -7.67
C VAL A 90 4.78 -19.43 -7.47
N ALA A 91 4.61 -20.46 -6.64
CA ALA A 91 3.29 -20.94 -6.27
C ALA A 91 2.47 -19.81 -5.60
N THR A 92 1.15 -19.88 -5.73
CA THR A 92 0.25 -18.87 -5.20
C THR A 92 0.40 -18.70 -3.68
N PRO A 93 0.04 -17.53 -3.12
CA PRO A 93 0.22 -17.22 -1.71
C PRO A 93 -0.47 -18.24 -0.83
N ALA A 94 0.20 -18.62 0.25
CA ALA A 94 -0.29 -19.62 1.19
C ALA A 94 -1.45 -19.11 2.07
N LEU A 95 -1.67 -17.79 2.16
CA LEU A 95 -2.66 -17.22 3.08
C LEU A 95 -3.28 -15.91 2.60
N TRP A 96 -4.61 -15.84 2.73
CA TRP A 96 -5.42 -14.64 2.53
C TRP A 96 -6.27 -14.36 3.76
N ALA A 97 -6.05 -13.22 4.42
CA ALA A 97 -6.89 -12.74 5.50
C ALA A 97 -7.76 -11.57 5.02
N ASN A 98 -9.08 -11.67 5.23
CA ASN A 98 -10.00 -10.60 4.88
C ASN A 98 -10.10 -9.58 6.02
N SER A 99 -10.04 -8.30 5.69
CA SER A 99 -10.28 -7.20 6.63
C SER A 99 -11.57 -6.47 6.25
N ALA A 100 -12.28 -5.87 7.21
CA ALA A 100 -13.31 -4.87 6.93
C ALA A 100 -12.71 -3.47 7.06
N ARG A 101 -13.20 -2.48 6.30
CA ARG A 101 -12.57 -1.14 6.12
C ARG A 101 -12.29 -0.38 7.43
N LYS A 102 -12.94 -0.75 8.54
CA LYS A 102 -12.80 -0.14 9.88
C LYS A 102 -12.27 -1.10 10.96
N ALA A 103 -12.02 -2.36 10.63
CA ALA A 103 -11.65 -3.41 11.59
C ALA A 103 -10.21 -3.90 11.34
N HIS A 104 -9.26 -2.96 11.25
CA HIS A 104 -7.85 -3.26 10.95
C HIS A 104 -7.22 -4.19 11.99
N ILE A 105 -7.51 -3.96 13.28
CA ILE A 105 -6.97 -4.76 14.39
C ILE A 105 -7.59 -6.15 14.41
N ASP A 106 -8.90 -6.28 14.25
CA ASP A 106 -9.56 -7.59 14.23
C ASP A 106 -9.09 -8.43 13.06
N ALA A 107 -8.86 -7.79 11.91
CA ALA A 107 -8.29 -8.48 10.76
C ALA A 107 -6.83 -8.91 10.97
N ALA A 108 -6.02 -8.08 11.63
CA ALA A 108 -4.66 -8.47 12.01
C ALA A 108 -4.67 -9.65 12.99
N ARG A 109 -5.57 -9.66 13.97
CA ARG A 109 -5.78 -10.78 14.90
C ARG A 109 -6.24 -12.05 14.19
N ALA A 110 -7.24 -11.94 13.32
CA ALA A 110 -7.69 -13.07 12.52
C ALA A 110 -6.56 -13.63 11.63
N CYS A 111 -5.81 -12.74 10.98
CA CYS A 111 -4.64 -13.11 10.18
C CYS A 111 -3.59 -13.84 11.02
N MET A 112 -3.20 -13.30 12.17
CA MET A 112 -2.21 -13.93 13.05
C MET A 112 -2.71 -15.28 13.57
N GLY A 113 -3.99 -15.38 13.96
CA GLY A 113 -4.60 -16.65 14.35
C GLY A 113 -4.51 -17.71 13.25
N GLN A 114 -4.78 -17.34 12.00
CA GLN A 114 -4.63 -18.24 10.85
C GLN A 114 -3.17 -18.64 10.62
N ILE A 115 -2.22 -17.70 10.68
CA ILE A 115 -0.78 -18.01 10.53
C ILE A 115 -0.32 -18.97 11.62
N LEU A 116 -0.71 -18.73 12.87
CA LEU A 116 -0.28 -19.54 14.01
C LEU A 116 -0.88 -20.95 13.97
N ALA A 117 -2.07 -21.11 13.39
CA ALA A 117 -2.70 -22.41 13.17
C ALA A 117 -2.01 -23.25 12.07
N LEU A 118 -1.26 -22.62 11.16
CA LEU A 118 -0.49 -23.35 10.14
C LEU A 118 0.75 -24.01 10.75
N PRO A 119 1.15 -25.20 10.23
CA PRO A 119 2.44 -25.80 10.50
C PRO A 119 3.58 -24.79 10.22
N PRO A 120 4.66 -24.74 11.03
CA PRO A 120 5.75 -23.78 10.81
C PRO A 120 6.33 -23.77 9.40
N ALA A 121 6.39 -24.94 8.74
CA ALA A 121 6.88 -25.09 7.37
C ALA A 121 5.98 -24.41 6.33
N GLU A 122 4.69 -24.26 6.60
CA GLU A 122 3.68 -23.69 5.69
C GLU A 122 3.44 -22.18 5.92
N ARG A 123 3.91 -21.64 7.05
CA ARG A 123 3.72 -20.22 7.37
C ARG A 123 4.34 -19.30 6.31
N PRO A 124 3.66 -18.18 5.97
CA PRO A 124 4.24 -17.16 5.11
C PRO A 124 5.47 -16.54 5.77
N THR A 125 6.43 -16.15 4.94
CA THR A 125 7.66 -15.46 5.36
C THR A 125 7.60 -13.97 5.14
N ALA A 126 6.57 -13.49 4.43
CA ALA A 126 6.28 -12.08 4.25
C ALA A 126 4.77 -11.85 4.11
N LEU A 127 4.29 -10.72 4.60
CA LEU A 127 2.90 -10.29 4.52
C LEU A 127 2.78 -8.98 3.77
N ILE A 128 1.89 -8.97 2.77
CA ILE A 128 1.51 -7.76 2.03
C ILE A 128 0.19 -7.24 2.60
N CYS A 129 0.23 -6.07 3.21
CA CYS A 129 -0.94 -5.44 3.81
C CYS A 129 -1.49 -4.36 2.87
N ARG A 130 -2.82 -4.30 2.73
CA ARG A 130 -3.48 -3.28 1.88
C ARG A 130 -3.10 -1.84 2.25
N ASN A 131 -2.89 -1.57 3.54
CA ASN A 131 -2.48 -0.26 3.99
C ASN A 131 -1.60 -0.32 5.26
N ASP A 132 -0.97 0.80 5.58
CA ASP A 132 -0.07 0.94 6.72
C ASP A 132 -0.78 0.67 8.06
N THR A 133 -2.02 1.12 8.24
CA THR A 133 -2.77 0.85 9.48
C THR A 133 -2.93 -0.66 9.73
N THR A 134 -3.20 -1.43 8.67
CA THR A 134 -3.29 -2.90 8.76
C THR A 134 -1.91 -3.51 9.00
N ALA A 135 -0.86 -3.01 8.34
CA ALA A 135 0.51 -3.47 8.54
C ALA A 135 1.00 -3.25 9.98
N MET A 136 0.74 -2.07 10.54
CA MET A 136 1.07 -1.75 11.93
C MET A 136 0.29 -2.62 12.92
N ALA A 137 -0.99 -2.88 12.65
CA ALA A 137 -1.79 -3.80 13.46
C ALA A 137 -1.22 -5.23 13.42
N VAL A 138 -0.80 -5.71 12.25
CA VAL A 138 -0.12 -7.01 12.09
C VAL A 138 1.17 -7.06 12.91
N ILE A 139 2.02 -6.03 12.83
CA ILE A 139 3.26 -5.95 13.62
C ILE A 139 2.95 -6.01 15.12
N SER A 140 1.97 -5.23 15.59
CA SER A 140 1.56 -5.20 17.00
C SER A 140 1.08 -6.57 17.48
N THR A 141 0.14 -7.18 16.74
CA THR A 141 -0.43 -8.48 17.11
C THR A 141 0.61 -9.60 17.04
N ALA A 142 1.56 -9.55 16.10
CA ALA A 142 2.66 -10.51 16.05
C ALA A 142 3.51 -10.47 17.33
N GLY A 143 3.78 -9.26 17.85
CA GLY A 143 4.48 -9.05 19.11
C GLY A 143 3.76 -9.66 20.32
N GLU A 144 2.42 -9.58 20.36
CA GLU A 144 1.58 -10.24 21.40
C GLU A 144 1.78 -11.76 21.44
N HIS A 145 2.21 -12.36 20.32
CA HIS A 145 2.51 -13.79 20.18
C HIS A 145 4.01 -14.11 20.20
N GLY A 146 4.88 -13.15 20.57
CA GLY A 146 6.33 -13.34 20.66
C GLY A 146 7.05 -13.42 19.30
N LEU A 147 6.37 -13.10 18.20
CA LEU A 147 6.96 -12.99 16.87
C LEU A 147 7.53 -11.59 16.68
N VAL A 148 8.65 -11.50 15.96
CA VAL A 148 9.39 -10.26 15.72
C VAL A 148 9.48 -10.01 14.23
N VAL A 149 8.97 -8.86 13.78
CA VAL A 149 9.18 -8.35 12.42
C VAL A 149 10.49 -7.55 12.40
N PRO A 150 11.36 -7.67 11.38
CA PRO A 150 11.28 -8.53 10.20
C PRO A 150 11.85 -9.95 10.42
N ARG A 151 12.29 -10.26 11.64
CA ARG A 151 13.08 -11.45 11.97
C ARG A 151 12.37 -12.78 11.66
N ASP A 152 11.10 -12.89 12.03
CA ASP A 152 10.29 -14.10 11.85
C ASP A 152 9.51 -14.06 10.54
N PHE A 153 9.07 -12.87 10.12
CA PHE A 153 8.50 -12.61 8.79
C PHE A 153 8.58 -11.11 8.46
N SER A 154 8.61 -10.78 7.17
CA SER A 154 8.57 -9.41 6.66
C SER A 154 7.14 -8.87 6.58
N VAL A 155 6.96 -7.56 6.75
CA VAL A 155 5.67 -6.87 6.57
C VAL A 155 5.88 -5.67 5.68
N ILE A 156 5.06 -5.55 4.64
CA ILE A 156 5.01 -4.37 3.77
C ILE A 156 3.61 -3.76 3.76
N GLY A 157 3.54 -2.43 3.86
CA GLY A 157 2.31 -1.65 3.84
C GLY A 157 2.10 -0.86 2.54
N SER A 158 1.10 0.03 2.58
CA SER A 158 0.81 1.01 1.54
C SER A 158 0.17 2.23 2.22
N ASP A 159 0.53 3.44 1.81
CA ASP A 159 0.02 4.78 2.15
C ASP A 159 1.14 5.74 2.56
N ASP A 160 2.27 5.24 3.09
CA ASP A 160 3.36 6.02 3.68
C ASP A 160 2.88 7.02 4.75
N VAL A 161 2.06 6.53 5.68
CA VAL A 161 1.59 7.36 6.79
C VAL A 161 2.75 7.69 7.72
N SER A 162 2.80 8.92 8.24
CA SER A 162 3.92 9.37 9.08
C SER A 162 4.17 8.48 10.30
N LEU A 163 3.12 7.87 10.86
CA LEU A 163 3.25 6.93 11.98
C LEU A 163 4.07 5.68 11.61
N GLY A 164 4.01 5.23 10.35
CA GLY A 164 4.78 4.09 9.85
C GLY A 164 6.30 4.29 9.95
N ALA A 165 6.79 5.53 9.90
CA ALA A 165 8.21 5.82 10.04
C ALA A 165 8.73 5.65 11.49
N VAL A 166 7.84 5.70 12.48
CA VAL A 166 8.18 5.67 13.91
C VAL A 166 7.66 4.43 14.63
N THR A 167 7.12 3.46 13.90
CA THR A 167 6.82 2.14 14.47
C THR A 167 8.09 1.38 14.81
N ASN A 168 7.96 0.31 15.60
CA ASN A 168 9.05 -0.60 15.89
C ASN A 168 8.72 -2.02 15.37
N PRO A 169 9.34 -2.48 14.27
CA PRO A 169 10.30 -1.75 13.42
C PRO A 169 9.62 -0.67 12.55
N PRO A 170 10.37 0.32 12.03
CA PRO A 170 9.88 1.25 11.01
C PRO A 170 9.37 0.52 9.77
N LEU A 171 8.16 0.86 9.31
CA LEU A 171 7.40 0.14 8.29
C LEU A 171 7.87 0.47 6.86
N THR A 172 8.32 -0.55 6.12
CA THR A 172 8.49 -0.52 4.66
C THR A 172 7.12 -0.45 4.00
N THR A 173 6.94 0.47 3.05
CA THR A 173 5.62 0.78 2.47
C THR A 173 5.71 1.37 1.07
N PHE A 174 4.63 1.32 0.31
CA PHE A 174 4.45 2.10 -0.91
C PHE A 174 3.63 3.36 -0.65
N GLY A 175 4.07 4.51 -1.15
CA GLY A 175 3.29 5.74 -1.00
C GLY A 175 3.69 6.82 -1.97
N VAL A 176 2.91 7.90 -1.97
CA VAL A 176 3.27 9.15 -2.63
C VAL A 176 3.66 10.12 -1.52
N PRO A 177 4.85 10.73 -1.56
CA PRO A 177 5.25 11.71 -0.56
C PRO A 177 4.14 12.77 -0.35
N PRO A 178 3.67 13.03 0.88
CA PRO A 178 2.51 13.90 1.11
C PRO A 178 2.65 15.30 0.51
N ALA A 179 3.86 15.87 0.54
CA ALA A 179 4.14 17.16 -0.07
C ALA A 179 4.02 17.13 -1.60
N GLU A 180 4.45 16.04 -2.26
CA GLU A 180 4.30 15.86 -3.69
C GLU A 180 2.82 15.74 -4.08
N LEU A 181 2.05 14.94 -3.33
CA LEU A 181 0.62 14.77 -3.55
C LEU A 181 -0.16 16.08 -3.36
N ALA A 182 0.09 16.79 -2.24
CA ALA A 182 -0.58 18.05 -1.93
C ALA A 182 -0.32 19.09 -3.03
N ARG A 183 0.93 19.25 -3.46
CA ARG A 183 1.28 20.16 -4.55
C ARG A 183 0.51 19.83 -5.83
N ARG A 184 0.47 18.55 -6.24
CA ARG A 184 -0.24 18.13 -7.46
C ARG A 184 -1.75 18.37 -7.39
N LEU A 185 -2.38 18.13 -6.24
CA LEU A 185 -3.81 18.39 -6.04
C LEU A 185 -4.12 19.90 -6.13
N VAL A 186 -3.28 20.72 -5.50
CA VAL A 186 -3.40 22.18 -5.52
C VAL A 186 -3.17 22.72 -6.94
N ASP A 187 -2.10 22.32 -7.62
CA ASP A 187 -1.81 22.73 -9.00
C ASP A 187 -2.97 22.40 -9.95
N LEU A 188 -3.60 21.23 -9.76
CA LEU A 188 -4.74 20.81 -10.55
C LEU A 188 -5.98 21.67 -10.29
N LEU A 189 -6.22 22.05 -9.02
CA LEU A 189 -7.31 22.95 -8.67
C LEU A 189 -7.07 24.35 -9.25
N PHE A 190 -5.87 24.90 -9.11
CA PHE A 190 -5.50 26.20 -9.68
C PHE A 190 -5.67 26.23 -11.20
N ARG A 191 -5.22 25.17 -11.89
CA ARG A 191 -5.45 25.02 -13.33
C ARG A 191 -6.95 25.06 -13.66
N ARG A 192 -7.80 24.35 -12.92
CA ARG A 192 -9.25 24.34 -13.15
C ARG A 192 -9.89 25.71 -12.91
N LEU A 193 -9.43 26.44 -11.90
CA LEU A 193 -9.91 27.80 -11.61
C LEU A 193 -9.55 28.78 -12.75
N GLN A 194 -8.35 28.64 -13.34
CA GLN A 194 -7.90 29.47 -14.45
C GLN A 194 -8.56 29.10 -15.78
N GLU A 195 -8.84 27.81 -15.99
CA GLU A 195 -9.44 27.29 -17.23
C GLU A 195 -10.71 26.44 -16.95
N PRO A 196 -11.85 27.05 -16.58
CA PRO A 196 -13.05 26.29 -16.19
C PRO A 196 -13.56 25.35 -17.27
N ALA A 197 -13.42 25.74 -18.54
CA ALA A 197 -13.86 24.97 -19.71
C ALA A 197 -12.83 23.93 -20.20
N ALA A 198 -11.67 23.79 -19.56
CA ALA A 198 -10.69 22.79 -19.95
C ALA A 198 -11.26 21.36 -19.83
N PRO A 199 -10.79 20.39 -20.63
CA PRO A 199 -11.17 18.99 -20.46
C PRO A 199 -10.86 18.50 -19.04
N ILE A 200 -11.69 17.57 -18.53
CA ILE A 200 -11.42 16.89 -17.26
C ILE A 200 -10.13 16.07 -17.38
N LYS A 201 -9.28 16.19 -16.36
CA LYS A 201 -8.03 15.45 -16.25
C LYS A 201 -8.09 14.44 -15.11
N GLU A 202 -7.69 13.23 -15.43
CA GLU A 202 -7.39 12.20 -14.45
C GLU A 202 -5.87 11.93 -14.47
N TYR A 203 -5.24 12.00 -13.31
CA TYR A 203 -3.86 11.58 -13.13
C TYR A 203 -3.79 10.29 -12.32
N LEU A 204 -3.07 9.32 -12.86
CA LEU A 204 -2.70 8.11 -12.15
C LEU A 204 -1.29 8.28 -11.56
N LEU A 205 -1.18 8.39 -10.24
CA LEU A 205 0.08 8.59 -9.56
C LEU A 205 0.74 7.26 -9.18
N GLN A 206 1.93 7.06 -9.72
CA GLN A 206 2.78 5.96 -9.33
C GLN A 206 3.28 6.16 -7.89
N GLN A 207 3.18 5.10 -7.10
CA GLN A 207 3.65 5.07 -5.73
C GLN A 207 5.13 4.66 -5.72
N LYS A 208 5.93 5.28 -4.85
CA LYS A 208 7.33 4.93 -4.63
C LYS A 208 7.41 3.90 -3.50
N LEU A 209 8.41 3.02 -3.55
CA LEU A 209 8.75 2.16 -2.43
C LEU A 209 9.57 2.99 -1.44
N ILE A 210 9.20 2.95 -0.16
CA ILE A 210 9.94 3.55 0.93
C ILE A 210 10.47 2.38 1.78
N GLU A 211 11.72 2.02 1.56
CA GLU A 211 12.40 0.94 2.28
C GLU A 211 12.73 1.39 3.70
N ARG A 212 12.29 0.60 4.68
CA ARG A 212 12.59 0.76 6.10
C ARG A 212 12.98 -0.60 6.71
N ALA A 213 12.69 -0.83 7.97
CA ALA A 213 13.21 -1.97 8.73
C ALA A 213 12.23 -3.15 8.87
N SER A 214 11.00 -3.07 8.34
CA SER A 214 10.01 -4.15 8.48
C SER A 214 10.13 -5.26 7.44
N CYS A 215 11.09 -5.20 6.53
CA CYS A 215 11.37 -6.25 5.54
C CYS A 215 12.85 -6.67 5.60
N ALA A 216 13.10 -7.97 5.54
CA ALA A 216 14.44 -8.55 5.45
C ALA A 216 14.39 -9.88 4.68
N GLN A 217 15.55 -10.46 4.34
CA GLN A 217 15.60 -11.80 3.75
C GLN A 217 14.95 -12.85 4.68
N PRO A 218 14.26 -13.87 4.15
CA PRO A 218 13.65 -14.90 4.98
C PRO A 218 14.71 -15.78 5.67
N ARG A 219 14.40 -16.24 6.89
CA ARG A 219 15.22 -17.21 7.61
C ARG A 219 15.42 -18.48 6.79
N GLY A 220 16.65 -18.98 6.73
CA GLY A 220 17.02 -20.20 6.00
C GLY A 220 17.52 -19.96 4.57
N CYS A 221 17.43 -18.74 4.04
CA CYS A 221 18.21 -18.32 2.88
C CYS A 221 19.66 -18.03 3.32
N CYS A 222 20.43 -19.08 3.60
CA CYS A 222 21.87 -18.94 3.58
C CYS A 222 22.27 -18.49 2.16
N ASN A 223 23.03 -17.40 2.07
CA ASN A 223 23.70 -16.98 0.83
C ASN A 223 24.47 -18.17 0.26
N ARG A 224 23.87 -18.92 -0.67
CA ARG A 224 24.65 -19.68 -1.63
C ARG A 224 25.12 -18.66 -2.65
N PRO A 225 26.45 -18.48 -2.81
CA PRO A 225 26.94 -17.72 -3.95
C PRO A 225 26.32 -18.31 -5.21
N VAL A 226 25.88 -17.44 -6.11
CA VAL A 226 25.49 -17.85 -7.46
C VAL A 226 26.67 -18.65 -8.04
N PRO A 227 26.48 -19.90 -8.52
CA PRO A 227 27.57 -20.62 -9.17
C PRO A 227 27.95 -19.85 -10.45
N GLY A 228 29.02 -19.04 -10.38
CA GLY A 228 29.47 -18.25 -11.54
C GLY A 228 30.32 -17.01 -11.24
N GLU A 229 30.27 -16.43 -10.04
CA GLU A 229 31.04 -15.19 -9.73
C GLU A 229 32.31 -15.44 -8.91
N GLU A 230 33.14 -16.40 -9.34
CA GLU A 230 34.57 -16.37 -9.07
C GLU A 230 35.31 -16.02 -10.36
N LYS A 231 35.63 -14.73 -10.54
CA LYS A 231 36.95 -14.22 -10.96
C LYS A 231 36.86 -12.73 -11.30
N TYR A 232 38.00 -12.05 -11.10
CA TYR A 232 38.26 -10.60 -11.11
C TYR A 232 37.83 -9.91 -9.81
N GLY A 233 38.73 -9.43 -8.95
CA GLY A 233 40.17 -9.29 -9.02
C GLY A 233 40.52 -8.20 -8.01
N ARG A 234 41.46 -8.50 -7.11
CA ARG A 234 42.06 -7.52 -6.19
C ARG A 234 42.57 -6.32 -6.99
N TRP A 235 42.25 -5.11 -6.52
CA TRP A 235 43.12 -3.97 -6.73
C TRP A 235 43.62 -3.50 -5.37
N VAL A 236 44.95 -3.46 -5.32
CA VAL A 236 45.81 -2.83 -4.33
C VAL A 236 45.54 -1.32 -4.32
#